data_AF-A0ABD0ANH3-F1
#
_entry.id   AF-A0ABD0ANH3-F1
#
_cell.length_a   1.000
_cell.length_b   1.000
_cell.length_c   1.000
_cell.angle_alpha   90.00
_cell.angle_beta   90.00
_cell.angle_gamma   90.00
#
_symmetry.space_group_name_H-M   'P 1'
#
loop_
_entity.id
_entity.type
_entity.pdbx_description
1 polymer ?
#
loop_
_entity_poly.entity_id
_entity_poly.type
_entity_poly.pdbx_seq_one_letter_code
_entity_poly.pdbx_strand_id
1 'polypeptide(L)'
;MESEGFDKQSIALPTNQNDLLDQITQANSHVVVVLQNGSVVEMPWANQVDGIVETYLAGEAVGESTWDILLGKVNPAGKLSESFPLRLVDNPTALTFNTDHDNETYHEGLFVGYRYYVELLPLS
;
A
#
# COMPACT_ATOMS: atom_id res chain seq x y z
N MET A 1 -11.14 -3.51 -6.01
CA MET A 1 -11.88 -2.28 -6.32
C MET A 1 -12.00 -1.49 -5.04
N GLU A 2 -11.88 -0.17 -5.11
CA GLU A 2 -12.10 0.73 -3.99
C GLU A 2 -13.32 1.58 -4.33
N SER A 3 -14.35 1.50 -3.51
CA SER A 3 -15.56 2.28 -3.67
C SER A 3 -16.28 2.33 -2.34
N GLU A 4 -17.14 3.34 -2.19
CA GLU A 4 -18.13 3.33 -1.12
C GLU A 4 -19.05 2.11 -1.25
N GLY A 5 -19.43 1.54 -0.10
CA GLY A 5 -20.44 0.50 0.01
C GLY A 5 -19.92 -0.94 0.07
N PHE A 6 -18.61 -1.16 -0.02
CA PHE A 6 -17.99 -2.47 0.26
C PHE A 6 -16.51 -2.33 0.60
N ASP A 7 -15.99 -3.31 1.34
CA ASP A 7 -14.57 -3.41 1.67
C ASP A 7 -13.80 -4.24 0.64
N LYS A 8 -12.49 -4.00 0.58
CA LYS A 8 -11.59 -4.88 -0.18
C LYS A 8 -11.52 -6.25 0.50
N GLN A 9 -11.57 -7.31 -0.31
CA GLN A 9 -11.27 -8.68 0.17
C GLN A 9 -9.77 -9.00 0.19
N SER A 10 -8.96 -8.19 -0.49
CA SER A 10 -7.51 -8.33 -0.56
C SER A 10 -6.87 -6.97 -0.82
N ILE A 11 -5.64 -6.79 -0.34
CA ILE A 11 -4.79 -5.63 -0.63
C ILE A 11 -3.81 -5.92 -1.78
N ALA A 12 -3.87 -7.10 -2.41
CA ALA A 12 -3.05 -7.38 -3.58
C ALA A 12 -3.45 -6.48 -4.76
N LEU A 13 -2.45 -6.04 -5.54
CA LEU A 13 -2.71 -5.51 -6.87
C LEU A 13 -3.36 -6.59 -7.75
N PRO A 14 -4.15 -6.19 -8.77
CA PRO A 14 -4.67 -7.12 -9.76
C PRO A 14 -3.57 -8.02 -10.34
N THR A 15 -3.83 -9.33 -10.46
CA THR A 15 -2.82 -10.32 -10.87
C THR A 15 -2.11 -9.94 -12.16
N ASN A 16 -2.86 -9.43 -13.15
CA ASN A 16 -2.29 -8.99 -14.42
C ASN A 16 -1.29 -7.82 -14.30
N GLN A 17 -1.40 -6.97 -13.27
CA GLN A 17 -0.43 -5.90 -13.02
C GLN A 17 0.87 -6.47 -12.42
N ASN A 18 0.76 -7.42 -11.49
CA ASN A 18 1.94 -8.11 -10.95
C ASN A 18 2.66 -8.92 -12.04
N ASP A 19 1.91 -9.69 -12.85
CA ASP A 19 2.47 -10.48 -13.95
C ASP A 19 3.17 -9.59 -14.99
N LEU A 20 2.60 -8.42 -15.28
CA LEU A 20 3.21 -7.43 -16.18
C LEU A 20 4.50 -6.88 -15.59
N LEU A 21 4.48 -6.51 -14.31
CA LEU A 21 5.66 -5.97 -13.66
C LEU A 21 6.80 -7.00 -13.61
N ASP A 22 6.50 -8.26 -13.30
CA ASP A 22 7.47 -9.35 -13.31
C ASP A 22 8.12 -9.52 -14.69
N GLN A 23 7.36 -9.34 -15.78
CA GLN A 23 7.93 -9.36 -17.14
C GLN A 23 8.79 -8.13 -17.44
N ILE A 24 8.39 -6.95 -16.96
CA ILE A 24 9.14 -5.70 -17.13
C ILE A 24 10.48 -5.77 -16.39
N THR A 25 10.49 -6.24 -15.13
CA THR A 25 11.71 -6.34 -14.31
C THR A 25 12.68 -7.39 -14.84
N GLN A 26 12.18 -8.43 -15.52
CA GLN A 26 13.03 -9.39 -16.25
C GLN A 26 13.68 -8.78 -17.50
N ALA A 27 12.99 -7.85 -18.16
CA ALA A 27 13.46 -7.22 -19.40
C ALA A 27 14.34 -5.99 -19.15
N ASN A 28 14.18 -5.31 -18.01
CA ASN A 28 14.90 -4.08 -17.67
C ASN A 28 15.15 -4.02 -16.15
N SER A 29 16.41 -3.81 -15.75
CA SER A 29 16.78 -3.62 -14.35
C SER A 29 16.42 -2.23 -13.82
N HIS A 30 16.12 -1.26 -14.69
CA HIS A 30 15.84 0.13 -14.34
C HIS A 30 14.35 0.43 -14.42
N VAL A 31 13.65 0.09 -13.35
CA VAL A 31 12.19 0.19 -13.26
C VAL A 31 11.82 1.05 -12.05
N VAL A 32 11.02 2.08 -12.29
CA VAL A 32 10.37 2.87 -11.23
C VAL A 32 8.86 2.64 -11.35
N VAL A 33 8.20 2.31 -10.24
CA VAL A 33 6.76 2.12 -10.18
C VAL A 33 6.10 3.34 -9.56
N VAL A 34 5.06 3.87 -10.22
CA VAL A 34 4.20 4.92 -9.65
C VAL A 34 2.87 4.29 -9.26
N LEU A 35 2.48 4.44 -8.00
CA LEU A 35 1.29 3.85 -7.42
C LEU A 35 0.17 4.89 -7.29
N GLN A 36 -1.05 4.45 -7.64
CA GLN A 36 -2.30 5.20 -7.54
C GLN A 36 -3.36 4.28 -6.93
N ASN A 37 -3.50 4.38 -5.61
CA ASN A 37 -4.42 3.58 -4.79
C ASN A 37 -4.96 4.46 -3.66
N GLY A 38 -6.16 4.17 -3.17
CA GLY A 38 -6.78 4.89 -2.05
C GLY A 38 -6.43 4.31 -0.68
N SER A 39 -5.88 3.10 -0.63
CA SER A 39 -5.36 2.47 0.59
C SER A 39 -4.17 1.56 0.25
N VAL A 40 -3.50 1.01 1.27
CA VAL A 40 -2.34 0.12 1.14
C VAL A 40 -2.54 -0.99 0.11
N VAL A 41 -1.43 -1.36 -0.52
CA VAL A 41 -1.33 -2.52 -1.42
C VAL A 41 -0.13 -3.39 -1.08
N GLU A 42 -0.26 -4.69 -1.31
CA GLU A 42 0.87 -5.62 -1.25
C GLU A 42 1.80 -5.41 -2.46
N MET A 43 3.10 -5.36 -2.20
CA MET A 43 4.14 -5.14 -3.21
C MET A 43 5.20 -6.25 -3.14
N PRO A 44 4.88 -7.51 -3.52
CA PRO A 44 5.82 -8.63 -3.45
C PRO A 44 7.08 -8.41 -4.33
N TRP A 45 6.97 -7.53 -5.32
CA TRP A 45 8.01 -7.11 -6.25
C TRP A 45 8.83 -5.91 -5.78
N ALA A 46 8.59 -5.36 -4.58
CA ALA A 46 9.23 -4.11 -4.13
C ALA A 46 10.77 -4.15 -4.16
N ASN A 47 11.37 -5.32 -3.95
CA ASN A 47 12.83 -5.51 -4.01
C ASN A 47 13.38 -5.71 -5.43
N GLN A 48 12.54 -5.69 -6.46
CA GLN A 48 12.91 -5.91 -7.86
C GLN A 48 12.94 -4.61 -8.69
N VAL A 49 12.59 -3.47 -8.08
CA VAL A 49 12.47 -2.16 -8.76
C VAL A 49 13.42 -1.16 -8.10
N ASP A 50 13.89 -0.18 -8.89
CA ASP A 50 14.83 0.86 -8.44
C ASP A 50 14.14 1.93 -7.57
N GLY A 51 12.81 2.06 -7.68
CA GLY A 51 12.06 3.04 -6.89
C GLY A 51 10.55 2.84 -6.95
N ILE A 52 9.88 3.32 -5.90
CA ILE A 52 8.42 3.33 -5.77
C ILE A 52 7.99 4.75 -5.39
N VAL A 53 7.07 5.32 -6.16
CA VAL A 53 6.47 6.63 -5.89
C VAL A 53 4.98 6.43 -5.59
N GLU A 54 4.59 6.61 -4.33
CA GLU A 54 3.19 6.57 -3.91
C GLU A 54 2.54 7.94 -4.11
N THR A 55 1.54 8.01 -5.01
CA THR A 55 0.83 9.25 -5.35
C THR A 55 -0.62 9.26 -4.88
N TYR A 56 -1.12 8.14 -4.36
CA TYR A 56 -2.50 7.94 -3.95
C TYR A 56 -3.50 8.38 -5.05
N LEU A 57 -4.66 8.92 -4.65
CA LEU A 57 -5.64 9.53 -5.53
C LEU A 57 -5.50 11.06 -5.47
N ALA A 58 -4.47 11.62 -6.12
CA ALA A 58 -4.07 13.02 -5.99
C ALA A 58 -4.94 14.05 -6.73
N GLY A 59 -6.11 13.65 -7.24
CA GLY A 59 -7.01 14.51 -8.01
C GLY A 59 -6.54 14.79 -9.45
N GLU A 60 -7.15 15.79 -10.09
CA GLU A 60 -7.01 16.03 -11.53
C GLU A 60 -5.60 16.40 -12.00
N ALA A 61 -4.78 16.99 -11.12
CA ALA A 61 -3.40 17.39 -11.42
C ALA A 61 -2.35 16.30 -11.10
N VAL A 62 -2.77 15.05 -10.86
CA VAL A 62 -1.86 13.93 -10.52
C VAL A 62 -0.79 13.70 -11.59
N GLY A 63 -1.13 13.88 -12.88
CA GLY A 63 -0.17 13.70 -13.98
C GLY A 63 0.98 14.70 -13.94
N GLU A 64 0.65 16.00 -13.79
CA GLU A 64 1.65 17.08 -13.74
C GLU A 64 2.52 16.99 -12.48
N SER A 65 1.91 16.72 -11.32
CA SER A 65 2.63 16.55 -10.07
C SER A 65 3.55 15.32 -10.06
N THR A 66 3.10 14.19 -10.61
CA THR A 66 3.94 13.00 -10.79
C THR A 66 5.13 13.31 -11.70
N TRP A 67 4.90 14.00 -12.81
CA TRP A 67 5.96 14.38 -13.74
C TRP A 67 7.03 15.26 -13.10
N ASP A 68 6.63 16.25 -12.30
CA ASP A 68 7.57 17.13 -11.61
C ASP A 68 8.41 16.40 -10.55
N ILE A 69 7.86 15.36 -9.90
CA ILE A 69 8.60 14.46 -9.00
C ILE A 69 9.61 13.62 -9.79
N LEU A 70 9.17 12.95 -10.86
CA LEU A 70 10.04 12.05 -11.64
C LEU A 70 11.19 12.79 -12.34
N LEU A 71 10.99 14.05 -12.71
CA LEU A 71 12.04 14.91 -13.26
C LEU A 71 12.88 15.64 -12.20
N GLY A 72 12.58 15.46 -10.92
CA GLY A 72 13.30 16.12 -9.82
C GLY A 72 13.12 17.63 -9.76
N LYS A 73 12.07 18.19 -10.39
CA LYS A 73 11.69 19.60 -10.22
C LYS A 73 11.17 19.88 -8.81
N VAL A 74 10.58 18.86 -8.20
CA VAL A 74 10.17 18.86 -6.79
C VAL A 74 10.78 17.64 -6.11
N ASN A 75 11.32 17.84 -4.90
CA ASN A 75 11.79 16.75 -4.05
C ASN A 75 10.60 16.18 -3.26
N PRO A 76 10.29 14.87 -3.35
CA PRO A 76 9.19 14.27 -2.61
C PRO A 76 9.38 14.45 -1.10
N ALA A 77 8.37 15.05 -0.44
CA ALA A 77 8.38 15.34 0.99
C ALA A 77 7.23 14.68 1.77
N GLY A 78 6.41 13.87 1.10
CA GLY A 78 5.31 13.13 1.72
C GLY A 78 5.79 12.15 2.79
N LYS A 79 4.93 11.89 3.77
CA LYS A 79 5.10 10.86 4.79
C LYS A 79 3.84 10.01 4.81
N LEU A 80 3.98 8.70 4.95
CA LEU A 80 2.84 7.79 5.01
C LEU A 80 1.94 8.16 6.20
N SER A 81 0.64 8.32 5.94
CA SER A 81 -0.39 8.54 6.96
C SER A 81 -0.95 7.24 7.56
N GLU A 82 -0.58 6.10 6.98
CA GLU A 82 -0.97 4.75 7.40
C GLU A 82 0.24 3.82 7.40
N SER A 83 0.13 2.68 8.10
CA SER A 83 1.17 1.65 8.06
C SER A 83 0.94 0.75 6.85
N PHE A 84 1.98 0.50 6.06
CA PHE A 84 1.95 -0.44 4.94
C PHE A 84 2.41 -1.82 5.44
N PRO A 85 1.48 -2.75 5.74
CA PRO A 85 1.88 -4.11 6.12
C PRO A 85 2.50 -4.84 4.92
N LEU A 86 3.43 -5.75 5.18
CA LEU A 86 4.00 -6.59 4.12
C LEU A 86 2.98 -7.58 3.57
N ARG A 87 2.04 -8.05 4.41
CA ARG A 87 0.95 -8.95 4.05
C ARG A 87 -0.32 -8.54 4.78
N LEU A 88 -1.50 -8.82 4.20
CA LEU A 88 -2.78 -8.54 4.85
C LEU A 88 -2.88 -9.17 6.25
N VAL A 89 -2.36 -10.39 6.39
CA VAL A 89 -2.37 -11.15 7.65
C VAL A 89 -1.51 -10.53 8.76
N ASP A 90 -0.65 -9.57 8.44
CA ASP A 90 0.14 -8.82 9.43
C ASP A 90 -0.66 -7.63 9.99
N ASN A 91 -1.86 -7.33 9.49
CA ASN A 91 -2.74 -6.31 10.04
C ASN A 91 -3.37 -6.81 11.36
N PRO A 92 -3.42 -5.98 12.43
CA PRO A 92 -4.00 -6.38 13.73
C PRO A 92 -5.46 -6.85 13.64
N THR A 93 -6.22 -6.42 12.62
CA THR A 93 -7.63 -6.78 12.45
C THR A 93 -7.85 -7.90 11.43
N ALA A 94 -6.79 -8.50 10.85
CA ALA A 94 -6.90 -9.45 9.75
C ALA A 94 -7.78 -10.68 10.02
N LEU A 95 -7.95 -11.06 11.29
CA LEU A 95 -8.76 -12.22 11.70
C LEU A 95 -10.13 -11.84 12.26
N THR A 96 -10.39 -10.56 12.52
CA THR A 96 -11.57 -10.11 13.27
C THR A 96 -12.45 -9.16 12.45
N PHE A 97 -11.84 -8.39 11.54
CA PHE A 97 -12.54 -7.43 10.70
C PHE A 97 -13.67 -8.08 9.90
N ASN A 98 -14.87 -7.51 10.03
CA ASN A 98 -16.07 -7.90 9.29
C ASN A 98 -16.41 -9.40 9.40
N THR A 99 -16.10 -10.02 10.55
CA THR A 99 -16.44 -11.42 10.82
C THR A 99 -17.90 -11.60 11.27
N ASP A 100 -18.49 -10.57 11.87
CA ASP A 100 -19.92 -10.42 12.16
C ASP A 100 -20.40 -9.08 11.62
N HIS A 101 -21.32 -9.11 10.66
CA HIS A 101 -21.82 -7.92 9.97
C HIS A 101 -22.73 -7.05 10.85
N ASP A 102 -23.30 -7.61 11.92
CA ASP A 102 -24.21 -6.91 12.84
C ASP A 102 -23.47 -6.36 14.08
N ASN A 103 -22.28 -6.90 14.39
CA ASN A 103 -21.49 -6.50 15.55
C ASN A 103 -19.97 -6.56 15.30
N GLU A 104 -19.31 -5.40 15.30
CA GLU A 104 -17.86 -5.31 15.17
C GLU A 104 -17.21 -5.02 16.54
N THR A 105 -16.35 -5.93 17.00
CA THR A 105 -15.57 -5.75 18.24
C THR A 105 -14.13 -5.38 17.89
N TYR A 106 -13.66 -4.26 18.44
CA TYR A 106 -12.32 -3.72 18.16
C TYR A 106 -11.28 -4.42 19.04
N HIS A 107 -10.93 -5.64 18.65
CA HIS A 107 -10.06 -6.55 19.40
C HIS A 107 -8.63 -6.01 19.59
N GLU A 108 -8.16 -5.20 18.66
CA GLU A 108 -6.86 -4.56 18.69
C GLU A 108 -6.76 -3.45 19.74
N GLY A 109 -7.89 -2.93 20.23
CA GLY A 109 -7.93 -1.89 21.26
C GLY A 109 -7.10 -0.65 20.88
N LEU A 110 -6.08 -0.33 21.67
CA LEU A 110 -5.19 0.81 21.40
C LEU A 110 -4.09 0.50 20.37
N PHE A 111 -3.91 -0.77 20.01
CA PHE A 111 -2.86 -1.24 19.11
C PHE A 111 -3.32 -1.16 17.65
N VAL A 112 -3.62 0.06 17.19
CA VAL A 112 -4.04 0.34 15.81
C VAL A 112 -2.88 0.92 15.00
N GLY A 113 -2.69 0.42 13.78
CA GLY A 113 -1.67 0.89 12.84
C GLY A 113 -0.26 0.73 13.42
N TYR A 114 0.58 1.76 13.30
CA TYR A 114 1.99 1.71 13.72
C TYR A 114 2.18 1.26 15.18
N ARG A 115 1.20 1.51 16.06
CA ARG A 115 1.27 1.11 17.48
C ARG A 115 1.35 -0.40 17.63
N TYR A 116 0.61 -1.16 16.83
CA TYR A 116 0.68 -2.63 16.82
C TYR A 116 2.08 -3.13 16.44
N TYR A 117 2.65 -2.54 15.38
CA TYR A 117 3.93 -2.98 14.84
C TYR A 117 5.11 -2.62 15.75
N VAL A 118 5.06 -1.46 16.40
CA VAL A 118 6.14 -0.99 17.29
C VAL A 118 6.11 -1.71 18.64
N GLU A 119 4.93 -2.02 19.19
CA GLU A 119 4.79 -2.74 20.47
C GLU A 119 5.09 -4.25 20.35
N LEU A 120 5.17 -4.81 19.14
CA LEU A 120 5.69 -6.16 18.89
C LEU A 120 7.21 -6.21 18.75
N LEU A 121 7.89 -5.07 18.60
CA LEU A 121 9.35 -4.97 18.53
C LEU A 121 10.13 -4.95 19.88
N PRO A 122 9.57 -4.90 21.10
CA PRO A 122 10.37 -4.87 22.32
C PRO A 122 10.93 -6.23 22.78
N LEU A 123 11.05 -7.25 21.92
CA LEU A 123 11.57 -8.58 22.29
C LEU A 123 12.48 -9.25 21.23
N SER A 124 13.29 -8.50 20.48
CA SER A 124 14.43 -9.05 19.72
C SER A 124 15.76 -8.47 20.18
#